data_AF-A0AAE0J3A1-F1
#
_entry.id   AF-A0AAE0J3A1-F1
#
_cell.length_a   1.000
_cell.length_b   1.000
_cell.length_c   1.000
_cell.angle_alpha   90.00
_cell.angle_beta   90.00
_cell.angle_gamma   90.00
#
_symmetry.space_group_name_H-M   'P 1'
#
loop_
_entity.id
_entity.type
_entity.pdbx_description
1 polymer ?
#
loop_
_entity_poly.entity_id
_entity_poly.type
_entity_poly.pdbx_seq_one_letter_code
_entity_poly.pdbx_strand_id
1 'polypeptide(L)'
;MAGHEQEHEGASVSELLVEACRSNNTDLLTEILSATKSEDEAAALLNNTTTVMGNHLFHEAASRGNYEIIDALLDQPGFECDPINRLEGDTPLHTAIRWINSEPAAQRPFGAALVEMMLEAGCSPRVKNKGGLTPLQLVDPRNVELKEVIQKHEYASLNAGDFVSADEVSISKGGEKQQGQQYEEEEEEEDEDAEFSGSDDEERAEWERRRRAKRS
;
A
#
# COMPACT_ATOMS: atom_id res chain seq x y z
N MET A 1 42.52 45.50 7.14
CA MET A 1 41.99 44.32 6.44
C MET A 1 40.91 43.76 7.35
N ALA A 2 39.64 43.99 7.03
CA ALA A 2 38.53 43.41 7.78
C ALA A 2 38.32 42.00 7.25
N GLY A 3 38.63 41.00 8.07
CA GLY A 3 38.27 39.61 7.78
C GLY A 3 36.76 39.51 7.83
N HIS A 4 36.14 39.23 6.68
CA HIS A 4 34.82 38.64 6.65
C HIS A 4 34.96 37.26 7.32
N GLU A 5 34.65 37.17 8.61
CA GLU A 5 34.30 35.90 9.23
C GLU A 5 33.00 35.45 8.56
N GLN A 6 33.16 34.61 7.52
CA GLN A 6 32.07 33.81 7.01
C GLN A 6 31.78 32.76 8.08
N GLU A 7 30.92 33.12 9.03
CA GLU A 7 30.20 32.16 9.85
C GLU A 7 29.54 31.17 8.88
N HIS A 8 30.13 29.98 8.76
CA HIS A 8 29.49 28.89 8.06
C HIS A 8 28.30 28.50 8.92
N GLU A 9 27.13 29.04 8.58
CA GLU A 9 25.85 28.57 9.06
C GLU A 9 25.82 27.06 8.79
N GLY A 10 25.85 26.27 9.88
CA GLY A 10 25.87 24.81 9.77
C GLY A 10 24.67 24.31 8.96
N ALA A 11 24.78 23.12 8.36
CA ALA A 11 23.66 22.52 7.64
C ALA A 11 22.42 22.45 8.55
N SER A 12 21.27 22.83 8.00
CA SER A 12 20.01 22.75 8.74
C SER A 12 19.67 21.30 9.06
N VAL A 13 18.86 21.07 10.11
CA VAL A 13 18.45 19.71 10.51
C VAL A 13 17.77 18.97 9.36
N SER A 14 16.95 19.67 8.57
CA SER A 14 16.30 19.12 7.38
C SER A 14 17.30 18.69 6.31
N GLU A 15 18.36 19.47 6.07
CA GLU A 15 19.42 19.11 5.12
C GLU A 15 20.25 17.93 5.62
N LEU A 16 20.55 17.88 6.92
CA LEU A 16 21.25 16.75 7.53
C LEU A 16 20.43 15.46 7.42
N LEU A 17 19.11 15.51 7.63
CA LEU A 17 18.23 14.35 7.45
C LEU A 17 18.19 13.88 5.99
N VAL A 18 18.09 14.82 5.04
CA VAL A 18 18.15 14.49 3.62
C VAL A 18 19.50 13.86 3.26
N GLU A 19 20.60 14.38 3.79
CA GLU A 19 21.93 13.82 3.54
C GLU A 19 22.11 12.44 4.19
N ALA A 20 21.59 12.22 5.39
CA ALA A 20 21.55 10.90 6.03
C ALA A 20 20.82 9.88 5.14
N CYS A 21 19.67 10.27 4.57
CA CYS A 21 18.90 9.44 3.64
C CYS A 21 19.64 9.18 2.32
N ARG A 22 20.43 10.13 1.82
CA ARG A 22 21.18 9.97 0.57
C ARG A 22 22.45 9.14 0.71
N SER A 23 23.12 9.26 1.84
CA SER A 23 24.38 8.59 2.15
C SER A 23 24.21 7.25 2.87
N ASN A 24 22.96 6.82 3.13
CA ASN A 24 22.63 5.62 3.89
C ASN A 24 23.24 5.63 5.31
N ASN A 25 23.26 6.81 5.93
CA ASN A 25 23.92 7.02 7.21
C ASN A 25 22.90 6.96 8.36
N THR A 26 22.71 5.75 8.90
CA THR A 26 21.80 5.49 10.03
C THR A 26 22.29 6.13 11.32
N ASP A 27 23.60 6.22 11.53
CA ASP A 27 24.17 6.83 12.73
C ASP A 27 23.79 8.31 12.82
N LEU A 28 23.93 9.05 11.72
CA LEU A 28 23.53 10.46 11.64
C LEU A 28 22.02 10.63 11.87
N LEU A 29 21.19 9.74 11.32
CA LEU A 29 19.75 9.75 11.60
C LEU A 29 19.49 9.57 13.08
N THR A 30 20.06 8.54 13.72
CA THR A 30 19.86 8.29 15.15
C THR A 30 20.38 9.43 16.03
N GLU A 31 21.49 10.07 15.66
CA GLU A 31 22.00 11.25 16.36
C GLU A 31 20.98 12.40 16.33
N ILE A 32 20.46 12.73 15.14
CA ILE A 32 19.46 13.79 14.97
C ILE A 32 18.19 13.46 15.76
N LEU A 33 17.71 12.21 15.69
CA LEU A 33 16.51 11.78 16.40
C LEU A 33 16.71 11.81 17.92
N SER A 34 17.90 11.43 18.42
CA SER A 34 18.22 11.50 19.85
C SER A 34 18.26 12.93 20.41
N ALA A 35 18.47 13.92 19.54
CA ALA A 35 18.45 15.33 19.89
C ALA A 35 17.03 15.94 19.95
N THR A 36 16.01 15.21 19.48
CA THR A 36 14.61 15.62 19.56
C THR A 36 14.05 15.43 20.97
N LYS A 37 13.04 16.22 21.36
CA LYS A 37 12.52 16.20 22.74
C LYS A 37 11.45 15.12 22.95
N SER A 38 10.77 14.69 21.89
CA SER A 38 9.71 13.69 21.93
C SER A 38 9.62 12.91 20.63
N GLU A 39 9.08 11.70 20.72
CA GLU A 39 8.80 10.83 19.57
C GLU A 39 7.84 11.49 18.58
N ASP A 40 6.84 12.24 19.06
CA ASP A 40 5.93 13.01 18.20
C ASP A 40 6.65 14.12 17.40
N GLU A 41 7.64 14.77 18.01
CA GLU A 41 8.45 15.79 17.33
C GLU A 41 9.33 15.15 16.27
N ALA A 42 9.95 14.00 16.58
CA ALA A 42 10.70 13.20 15.63
C ALA A 42 9.83 12.76 14.43
N ALA A 43 8.65 12.18 14.68
CA ALA A 43 7.73 11.75 13.63
C ALA A 43 7.29 12.93 12.74
N ALA A 44 6.91 14.06 13.36
CA ALA A 44 6.54 15.26 12.62
C ALA A 44 7.71 15.80 11.79
N LEU A 45 8.93 15.78 12.32
CA LEU A 45 10.12 16.21 11.60
C LEU A 45 10.40 15.30 10.40
N LEU A 46 10.33 13.99 10.57
CA LEU A 46 10.58 13.02 9.49
C LEU A 46 9.53 13.11 8.38
N ASN A 47 8.25 13.17 8.73
CA ASN A 47 7.15 13.16 7.76
C ASN A 47 7.06 14.49 6.98
N ASN A 48 7.34 15.63 7.62
CA ASN A 48 7.23 16.94 7.00
C ASN A 48 8.52 17.43 6.31
N THR A 49 9.66 16.76 6.52
CA THR A 49 10.90 17.12 5.83
C THR A 49 10.84 16.72 4.37
N THR A 50 10.88 17.73 3.49
CA THR A 50 10.88 17.54 2.04
C THR A 50 12.04 18.28 1.38
N THR A 51 12.55 17.73 0.29
CA THR A 51 13.55 18.41 -0.54
C THR A 51 12.94 19.53 -1.37
N VAL A 52 13.78 20.34 -2.04
CA VAL A 52 13.33 21.36 -3.01
C VAL A 52 12.47 20.80 -4.15
N MET A 53 12.65 19.51 -4.48
CA MET A 53 11.86 18.80 -5.48
C MET A 53 10.51 18.32 -4.92
N GLY A 54 10.29 18.44 -3.60
CA GLY A 54 9.11 17.94 -2.91
C GLY A 54 9.12 16.42 -2.74
N ASN A 55 10.31 15.82 -2.63
CA ASN A 55 10.48 14.44 -2.21
C ASN A 55 10.59 14.40 -0.69
N HIS A 56 9.89 13.47 -0.05
CA HIS A 56 10.09 13.18 1.37
C HIS A 56 11.39 12.41 1.58
N LEU A 57 11.88 12.36 2.83
CA LEU A 57 13.06 11.57 3.22
C LEU A 57 13.01 10.14 2.68
N PHE A 58 11.84 9.50 2.78
CA PHE A 58 11.64 8.14 2.31
C PHE A 58 11.87 7.99 0.78
N HIS A 59 11.45 8.97 -0.02
CA HIS A 59 11.70 8.96 -1.46
C HIS A 59 13.18 9.10 -1.79
N GLU A 60 13.91 9.97 -1.06
CA GLU A 60 15.34 10.15 -1.29
C GLU A 60 16.12 8.89 -0.97
N ALA A 61 15.78 8.19 0.11
CA ALA A 61 16.36 6.89 0.44
C ALA A 61 16.01 5.80 -0.60
N ALA A 62 14.73 5.71 -0.98
CA ALA A 62 14.24 4.73 -1.97
C ALA A 62 14.84 4.96 -3.37
N SER A 63 15.12 6.21 -3.75
CA SER A 63 15.72 6.55 -5.06
C SER A 63 17.13 6.00 -5.28
N ARG A 64 17.78 5.55 -4.19
CA ARG A 64 19.15 5.02 -4.17
C ARG A 64 19.22 3.58 -3.72
N GLY A 65 18.08 2.98 -3.31
CA GLY A 65 18.05 1.64 -2.73
C GLY A 65 18.77 1.54 -1.39
N ASN A 66 18.79 2.62 -0.61
CA ASN A 66 19.47 2.66 0.69
C ASN A 66 18.67 1.85 1.71
N TYR A 67 18.96 0.56 1.84
CA TYR A 67 18.16 -0.39 2.61
C TYR A 67 18.17 -0.09 4.11
N GLU A 68 19.35 0.12 4.68
CA GLU A 68 19.54 0.28 6.12
C GLU A 68 18.87 1.55 6.66
N ILE A 69 18.94 2.67 5.92
CA ILE A 69 18.25 3.89 6.34
C ILE A 69 16.74 3.77 6.18
N ILE A 70 16.25 3.01 5.19
CA ILE A 70 14.81 2.76 5.03
C ILE A 70 14.28 1.96 6.21
N ASP A 71 14.99 0.88 6.58
CA ASP A 71 14.68 0.06 7.75
C ASP A 71 14.62 0.91 9.01
N ALA A 72 15.66 1.72 9.25
CA ALA A 72 15.73 2.61 10.41
C ALA A 72 14.62 3.69 10.44
N LEU A 73 14.17 4.18 9.28
CA LEU A 73 13.06 5.12 9.18
C LEU A 73 11.72 4.43 9.48
N LEU A 74 11.50 3.23 8.95
CA LEU A 74 10.27 2.45 9.15
C LEU A 74 10.12 1.97 10.60
N ASP A 75 11.23 1.78 11.32
CA ASP A 75 11.24 1.49 12.75
C ASP A 75 10.79 2.67 13.62
N GLN A 76 10.73 3.90 13.08
CA GLN A 76 10.36 5.07 13.87
C GLN A 76 8.84 5.12 14.13
N PRO A 77 8.43 5.39 15.38
CA PRO A 77 7.01 5.49 15.71
C PRO A 77 6.36 6.67 14.97
N GLY A 78 5.20 6.42 14.35
CA GLY A 78 4.44 7.46 13.65
C GLY A 78 5.03 7.90 12.31
N PHE A 79 6.03 7.20 11.78
CA PHE A 79 6.55 7.46 10.44
C PHE A 79 5.54 7.06 9.35
N GLU A 80 5.34 7.92 8.36
CA GLU A 80 4.40 7.70 7.27
C GLU A 80 5.01 6.84 6.16
N CYS A 81 4.34 5.73 5.82
CA CYS A 81 4.84 4.76 4.83
C CYS A 81 4.57 5.16 3.38
N ASP A 82 3.45 5.84 3.11
CA ASP A 82 2.99 6.16 1.75
C ASP A 82 2.88 7.68 1.45
N PRO A 83 3.86 8.53 1.82
CA PRO A 83 3.83 9.93 1.43
C PRO A 83 3.88 10.05 -0.11
N ILE A 84 3.27 11.09 -0.67
CA ILE A 84 3.21 11.29 -2.13
C ILE A 84 4.11 12.45 -2.53
N ASN A 85 5.06 12.22 -3.42
CA ASN A 85 5.95 13.29 -3.88
C ASN A 85 5.24 14.34 -4.74
N ARG A 86 5.79 15.56 -4.74
CA ARG A 86 5.16 16.69 -5.44
C ARG A 86 5.24 16.59 -6.96
N LEU A 87 6.31 16.05 -7.52
CA LEU A 87 6.56 16.06 -8.97
C LEU A 87 5.67 15.03 -9.69
N GLU A 88 5.90 13.75 -9.43
CA GLU A 88 5.28 12.61 -10.14
C GLU A 88 4.01 12.09 -9.43
N GLY A 89 3.80 12.47 -8.17
CA GLY A 89 2.83 11.80 -7.30
C GLY A 89 3.20 10.36 -6.99
N ASP A 90 4.49 10.02 -7.09
CA ASP A 90 4.99 8.71 -6.73
C ASP A 90 4.97 8.55 -5.21
N THR A 91 4.71 7.32 -4.75
CA THR A 91 5.01 6.90 -3.36
C THR A 91 6.46 6.43 -3.25
N PRO A 92 7.01 6.20 -2.04
CA PRO A 92 8.35 5.63 -1.89
C PRO A 92 8.48 4.29 -2.63
N LEU A 93 7.42 3.47 -2.63
CA LEU A 93 7.39 2.19 -3.34
C LEU A 93 7.53 2.34 -4.86
N HIS A 94 6.88 3.34 -5.47
CA HIS A 94 7.09 3.66 -6.88
C HIS A 94 8.55 4.03 -7.16
N THR A 95 9.14 4.83 -6.26
CA THR A 95 10.51 5.31 -6.39
C THR A 95 11.53 4.16 -6.29
N ALA A 96 11.33 3.24 -5.34
CA ALA A 96 12.15 2.04 -5.19
C ALA A 96 12.11 1.16 -6.45
N ILE A 97 10.92 0.94 -7.04
CA ILE A 97 10.79 0.14 -8.27
C ILE A 97 11.49 0.81 -9.46
N ARG A 98 11.39 2.14 -9.59
CA ARG A 98 12.14 2.88 -10.62
C ARG A 98 13.64 2.73 -10.45
N TRP A 99 14.14 2.79 -9.22
CA TRP A 99 15.54 2.54 -8.91
C TRP A 99 15.96 1.13 -9.34
N ILE A 100 15.24 0.08 -8.92
CA ILE A 100 15.53 -1.32 -9.28
C ILE A 100 15.52 -1.53 -10.80
N ASN A 101 14.60 -0.90 -11.52
CA ASN A 101 14.53 -0.97 -12.98
C ASN A 101 15.73 -0.31 -13.68
N SER A 102 16.38 0.66 -13.03
CA SER A 102 17.58 1.33 -13.54
C SER A 102 18.88 0.57 -13.20
N GLU A 103 18.82 -0.34 -12.23
CA GLU A 103 19.97 -1.13 -11.79
C GLU A 103 20.21 -2.39 -12.65
N PRO A 104 21.43 -2.94 -12.64
CA PRO A 104 21.74 -4.18 -13.32
C PRO A 104 20.91 -5.36 -12.79
N ALA A 105 20.68 -6.37 -13.64
CA ALA A 105 19.93 -7.57 -13.25
C ALA A 105 20.49 -8.31 -12.01
N ALA A 106 21.77 -8.13 -11.70
CA ALA A 106 22.41 -8.68 -10.50
C ALA A 106 21.83 -8.11 -9.19
N GLN A 107 21.27 -6.89 -9.21
CA GLN A 107 20.67 -6.24 -8.04
C GLN A 107 19.20 -6.59 -7.83
N ARG A 108 18.58 -7.38 -8.73
CA ARG A 108 17.16 -7.73 -8.64
C ARG A 108 16.78 -8.43 -7.32
N PRO A 109 17.56 -9.41 -6.80
CA PRO A 109 17.23 -10.05 -5.53
C PRO A 109 17.27 -9.06 -4.36
N PHE A 110 18.24 -8.14 -4.37
CA PHE A 110 18.33 -7.07 -3.38
C PHE A 110 17.13 -6.11 -3.48
N GLY A 111 16.76 -5.71 -4.69
CA GLY A 111 15.58 -4.90 -4.94
C GLY A 111 14.27 -5.57 -4.48
N ALA A 112 14.14 -6.88 -4.72
CA ALA A 112 13.01 -7.66 -4.25
C ALA A 112 12.93 -7.67 -2.71
N ALA A 113 14.05 -7.91 -2.02
CA ALA A 113 14.11 -7.87 -0.56
C ALA A 113 13.81 -6.47 0.02
N LEU A 114 14.29 -5.40 -0.63
CA LEU A 114 13.96 -4.03 -0.24
C LEU A 114 12.45 -3.77 -0.34
N VAL A 115 11.84 -4.15 -1.46
CA VAL A 115 10.40 -3.96 -1.68
C VAL A 115 9.57 -4.84 -0.75
N GLU A 116 9.99 -6.07 -0.48
CA GLU A 116 9.35 -6.97 0.49
C GLU A 116 9.31 -6.32 1.88
N MET A 117 10.46 -5.82 2.38
CA MET A 117 10.52 -5.11 3.66
C MET A 117 9.61 -3.87 3.70
N MET A 118 9.58 -3.06 2.63
CA MET A 118 8.66 -1.91 2.56
C MET A 118 7.18 -2.34 2.62
N LEU A 119 6.81 -3.44 1.95
CA LEU A 119 5.44 -3.96 1.97
C LEU A 119 5.07 -4.56 3.33
N GLU A 120 6.01 -5.24 3.99
CA GLU A 120 5.84 -5.78 5.34
C GLU A 120 5.64 -4.68 6.38
N ALA A 121 6.32 -3.54 6.21
CA ALA A 121 6.14 -2.36 7.05
C ALA A 121 4.80 -1.63 6.81
N GLY A 122 4.03 -2.02 5.79
CA GLY A 122 2.68 -1.50 5.52
C GLY A 122 2.58 -0.53 4.35
N CYS A 123 3.61 -0.36 3.52
CA CYS A 123 3.49 0.42 2.29
C CYS A 123 2.43 -0.19 1.35
N SER A 124 1.53 0.62 0.82
CA SER A 124 0.43 0.13 -0.01
C SER A 124 0.81 0.03 -1.50
N PRO A 125 0.76 -1.17 -2.11
CA PRO A 125 1.04 -1.35 -3.54
C PRO A 125 -0.11 -0.88 -4.45
N ARG A 126 -1.19 -0.32 -3.90
CA ARG A 126 -2.42 0.05 -4.63
C ARG A 126 -2.52 1.54 -4.93
N VAL A 127 -1.67 2.36 -4.32
CA VAL A 127 -1.66 3.81 -4.54
C VAL A 127 -1.28 4.08 -5.99
N LYS A 128 -1.98 5.02 -6.63
CA LYS A 128 -1.71 5.44 -8.00
C LYS A 128 -0.98 6.76 -8.01
N ASN A 129 0.05 6.87 -8.84
CA ASN A 129 0.71 8.15 -9.08
C ASN A 129 -0.10 9.08 -9.98
N LYS A 130 0.44 10.28 -10.32
CA LYS A 130 -0.25 11.21 -11.24
C LYS A 130 -0.45 10.65 -12.65
N GLY A 131 0.38 9.69 -13.05
CA GLY A 131 0.20 8.93 -14.29
C GLY A 131 -0.91 7.88 -14.23
N GLY A 132 -1.56 7.69 -13.07
CA GLY A 132 -2.58 6.68 -12.86
C GLY A 132 -2.02 5.26 -12.75
N LEU A 133 -0.69 5.13 -12.62
CA LEU A 133 0.00 3.84 -12.54
C LEU A 133 0.22 3.47 -11.07
N THR A 134 0.11 2.18 -10.79
CA THR A 134 0.48 1.57 -9.51
C THR A 134 1.95 1.15 -9.50
N PRO A 135 2.58 0.93 -8.33
CA PRO A 135 3.93 0.38 -8.23
C PRO A 135 4.09 -0.92 -9.03
N LEU A 136 3.13 -1.84 -8.93
CA LEU A 136 3.14 -3.11 -9.65
C LEU A 136 3.21 -2.93 -11.18
N GLN A 137 2.54 -1.91 -11.72
CA GLN A 137 2.54 -1.62 -13.16
C GLN A 137 3.86 -1.01 -13.66
N LEU A 138 4.69 -0.50 -12.76
CA LEU A 138 6.02 0.03 -13.10
C LEU A 138 7.11 -1.04 -13.13
N VAL A 139 6.88 -2.24 -12.59
CA VAL A 139 7.88 -3.32 -12.53
C VAL A 139 8.29 -3.74 -13.94
N ASP A 140 9.61 -3.87 -14.19
CA ASP A 140 10.13 -4.43 -15.45
C ASP A 140 9.53 -5.84 -15.67
N PRO A 141 8.87 -6.11 -16.83
CA PRO A 141 8.32 -7.43 -17.16
C PRO A 141 9.32 -8.59 -17.06
N ARG A 142 10.63 -8.31 -17.14
CA ARG A 142 11.71 -9.29 -16.99
C ARG A 142 12.03 -9.64 -15.54
N ASN A 143 11.55 -8.86 -14.58
CA ASN A 143 11.73 -9.07 -13.16
C ASN A 143 10.48 -9.76 -12.58
N VAL A 144 10.36 -11.05 -12.86
CA VAL A 144 9.21 -11.87 -12.44
C VAL A 144 9.14 -11.97 -10.91
N GLU A 145 10.28 -12.12 -10.25
CA GLU A 145 10.40 -12.24 -8.80
C GLU A 145 9.81 -11.02 -8.07
N LEU A 146 10.22 -9.80 -8.44
CA LEU A 146 9.67 -8.58 -7.84
C LEU A 146 8.15 -8.47 -8.05
N LYS A 147 7.67 -8.86 -9.23
CA LYS A 147 6.24 -8.86 -9.54
C LYS A 147 5.47 -9.83 -8.63
N GLU A 148 6.01 -11.04 -8.43
CA GLU A 148 5.42 -12.07 -7.57
C GLU A 148 5.37 -11.62 -6.11
N VAL A 149 6.42 -10.97 -5.59
CA VAL A 149 6.45 -10.41 -4.23
C VAL A 149 5.30 -9.42 -4.01
N ILE A 150 5.17 -8.43 -4.89
CA ILE A 150 4.11 -7.41 -4.78
C ILE A 150 2.72 -8.04 -4.90
N GLN A 151 2.52 -8.96 -5.85
CA GLN A 151 1.24 -9.66 -6.03
C GLN A 151 0.87 -10.48 -4.79
N LYS A 152 1.82 -11.23 -4.22
CA LYS A 152 1.60 -12.02 -3.00
C LYS A 152 1.14 -11.14 -1.84
N HIS A 153 1.77 -9.98 -1.64
CA HIS A 153 1.35 -9.02 -0.61
C HIS A 153 -0.03 -8.43 -0.89
N GLU A 154 -0.35 -8.13 -2.14
CA GLU A 154 -1.69 -7.65 -2.51
C GLU A 154 -2.78 -8.69 -2.20
N TYR A 155 -2.56 -9.96 -2.56
CA TYR A 155 -3.49 -11.05 -2.22
C TYR A 155 -3.62 -11.25 -0.70
N ALA A 156 -2.51 -11.20 0.04
CA ALA A 156 -2.52 -11.34 1.49
C ALA A 156 -3.31 -10.21 2.16
N SER A 157 -3.15 -8.97 1.67
CA SER A 157 -3.88 -7.80 2.17
C SER A 157 -5.40 -7.92 1.91
N LEU A 158 -5.80 -8.46 0.75
CA LEU A 158 -7.22 -8.68 0.42
C LEU A 158 -7.86 -9.77 1.31
N ASN A 159 -7.14 -10.86 1.56
CA ASN A 159 -7.66 -12.01 2.33
C ASN A 159 -7.69 -11.76 3.84
N ALA A 160 -6.88 -10.82 4.35
CA ALA A 160 -6.92 -10.43 5.76
C ALA A 160 -8.25 -9.77 6.16
N GLY A 161 -9.03 -9.26 5.20
CA GLY A 161 -10.32 -8.61 5.45
C GLY A 161 -11.56 -9.53 5.42
N ASP A 162 -11.41 -10.81 5.07
CA ASP A 162 -12.53 -11.74 4.83
C ASP A 162 -12.69 -12.84 5.90
N PHE A 163 -12.16 -12.63 7.11
CA PHE A 163 -12.41 -13.55 8.22
C PHE A 163 -13.78 -13.26 8.85
N VAL A 164 -14.85 -13.72 8.20
CA VAL A 164 -16.14 -13.92 8.89
C VAL A 164 -15.94 -15.07 9.87
N SER A 165 -15.84 -14.74 11.16
CA SER A 165 -15.86 -15.76 12.22
C SER A 165 -17.16 -16.57 12.09
N ALA A 166 -17.04 -17.87 11.82
CA ALA A 166 -18.17 -18.78 11.69
C ALA A 166 -18.92 -19.03 13.02
N ASP A 167 -18.55 -18.35 14.11
CA ASP A 167 -19.09 -18.58 15.46
C ASP A 167 -20.16 -17.55 15.93
N GLU A 168 -20.54 -16.55 15.14
CA GLU A 168 -21.59 -15.59 15.54
C GLU A 168 -22.91 -15.68 14.76
N VAL A 169 -23.26 -16.87 14.22
CA VAL A 169 -24.66 -17.13 13.85
C VAL A 169 -25.45 -17.55 15.10
N SER A 170 -25.75 -16.57 15.96
CA SER A 170 -26.70 -16.74 17.04
C SER A 170 -28.13 -16.75 16.48
N ILE A 171 -28.65 -17.95 16.22
CA ILE A 171 -30.07 -18.19 15.95
C ILE A 171 -30.86 -17.78 17.20
N SER A 172 -31.44 -16.59 17.20
CA SER A 172 -32.44 -16.17 18.19
C SER A 172 -33.83 -16.22 17.58
N LYS A 173 -34.58 -17.26 17.94
CA LYS A 173 -36.04 -17.34 17.74
C LYS A 173 -36.72 -16.32 18.66
N GLY A 174 -37.64 -15.52 18.10
CA GLY A 174 -38.87 -15.11 18.79
C GLY A 174 -39.06 -13.61 19.04
N GLY A 175 -39.81 -12.97 18.14
CA GLY A 175 -41.09 -12.31 18.47
C GLY A 175 -41.12 -10.95 19.20
N GLU A 176 -41.54 -9.93 18.44
CA GLU A 176 -42.37 -8.76 18.83
C GLU A 176 -41.74 -7.72 19.79
N LYS A 177 -41.71 -6.39 19.53
CA LYS A 177 -42.48 -5.47 18.69
C LYS A 177 -41.64 -4.21 18.48
N GLN A 178 -41.66 -3.63 17.27
CA GLN A 178 -41.58 -2.17 17.16
C GLN A 178 -42.34 -1.66 15.94
N GLN A 179 -42.96 -0.50 16.16
CA GLN A 179 -43.99 0.14 15.37
C GLN A 179 -43.46 0.71 14.06
N GLY A 180 -44.14 0.34 12.97
CA GLY A 180 -44.66 1.25 11.95
C GLY A 180 -43.66 2.06 11.14
N GLN A 181 -43.41 1.61 9.91
CA GLN A 181 -43.52 2.45 8.72
C GLN A 181 -43.71 1.60 7.46
N GLN A 182 -44.80 1.93 6.77
CA GLN A 182 -45.25 1.62 5.40
C GLN A 182 -44.64 0.44 4.62
N TYR A 183 -45.57 -0.44 4.24
CA TYR A 183 -45.46 -1.48 3.23
C TYR A 183 -45.43 -0.86 1.83
N GLU A 184 -44.44 -1.21 1.03
CA GLU A 184 -44.59 -1.36 -0.42
C GLU A 184 -44.48 -2.87 -0.69
N GLU A 185 -45.58 -3.45 -1.18
CA GLU A 185 -45.64 -4.81 -1.70
C GLU A 185 -44.87 -4.82 -3.03
N GLU A 186 -43.67 -5.39 -3.05
CA GLU A 186 -43.07 -5.87 -4.29
C GLU A 186 -43.49 -7.32 -4.45
N GLU A 187 -44.50 -7.52 -5.31
CA GLU A 187 -44.92 -8.81 -5.81
C GLU A 187 -43.73 -9.51 -6.49
N GLU A 188 -43.49 -10.78 -6.12
CA GLU A 188 -42.61 -11.70 -6.84
C GLU A 188 -43.18 -11.94 -8.24
N GLU A 189 -42.76 -11.15 -9.23
CA GLU A 189 -42.91 -11.49 -10.64
C GLU A 189 -41.83 -12.55 -10.98
N GLU A 190 -42.18 -13.83 -10.84
CA GLU A 190 -41.36 -14.94 -11.35
C GLU A 190 -41.32 -14.89 -12.89
N ASP A 191 -40.22 -14.40 -13.47
CA ASP A 191 -39.97 -14.43 -14.91
C ASP A 191 -40.06 -15.87 -15.47
N GLU A 192 -41.19 -16.24 -16.07
CA GLU A 192 -41.41 -17.55 -16.71
C GLU A 192 -40.59 -17.78 -18.01
N ASP A 193 -39.73 -16.82 -18.40
CA ASP A 193 -39.00 -16.79 -19.67
C ASP A 193 -37.47 -16.94 -19.54
N ALA A 194 -36.96 -17.43 -18.40
CA ALA A 194 -35.52 -17.71 -18.26
C ALA A 194 -35.06 -18.84 -19.21
N GLU A 195 -34.35 -18.49 -20.29
CA GLU A 195 -33.73 -19.46 -21.21
C GLU A 195 -32.48 -20.11 -20.57
N PHE A 196 -32.43 -21.44 -20.58
CA PHE A 196 -31.36 -22.24 -19.99
C PHE A 196 -30.03 -22.05 -20.77
N SER A 197 -29.07 -21.35 -20.16
CA SER A 197 -27.75 -21.02 -20.72
C SER A 197 -26.65 -22.08 -20.46
N GLY A 198 -26.99 -23.21 -19.84
CA GLY A 198 -26.02 -24.27 -19.56
C GLY A 198 -25.56 -24.98 -20.84
N SER A 199 -24.25 -25.11 -21.02
CA SER A 199 -23.65 -25.84 -22.16
C SER A 199 -23.54 -27.35 -21.92
N ASP A 200 -23.99 -27.85 -20.76
CA ASP A 200 -23.87 -29.24 -20.34
C ASP A 200 -25.23 -29.96 -20.36
N ASP A 201 -25.27 -31.18 -20.91
CA ASP A 201 -26.50 -31.95 -21.14
C ASP A 201 -27.15 -32.44 -19.82
N GLU A 202 -26.36 -32.64 -18.75
CA GLU A 202 -26.91 -33.10 -17.46
C GLU A 202 -27.68 -31.99 -16.75
N GLU A 203 -27.17 -30.75 -16.78
CA GLU A 203 -27.83 -29.59 -16.17
C GLU A 203 -29.15 -29.24 -16.86
N ARG A 204 -29.26 -29.47 -18.17
CA ARG A 204 -30.50 -29.26 -18.95
C ARG A 204 -31.62 -30.18 -18.48
N ALA A 205 -31.30 -31.44 -18.23
CA ALA A 205 -32.27 -32.46 -17.80
C ALA A 205 -32.80 -32.20 -16.37
N GLU A 206 -32.00 -31.56 -15.52
CA GLU A 206 -32.42 -31.15 -14.18
C GLU A 206 -33.33 -29.93 -14.23
N TRP A 207 -33.01 -28.96 -15.09
CA TRP A 207 -33.81 -27.75 -15.29
C TRP A 207 -35.22 -28.06 -15.81
N GLU A 208 -35.35 -28.96 -16.80
CA GLU A 208 -36.65 -29.35 -17.33
C GLU A 208 -37.52 -30.11 -16.31
N ARG A 209 -36.91 -30.93 -15.45
CA ARG A 209 -37.63 -31.62 -14.36
C ARG A 209 -38.24 -30.63 -13.36
N ARG A 210 -37.47 -29.62 -12.97
CA ARG A 210 -37.91 -28.56 -12.06
C ARG A 210 -39.05 -27.73 -12.66
N ARG A 211 -38.93 -27.35 -13.93
CA ARG A 211 -39.97 -26.58 -14.64
C ARG A 211 -41.26 -27.38 -14.82
N ARG A 212 -41.17 -28.68 -15.06
CA ARG A 212 -42.34 -29.56 -15.20
C ARG A 212 -43.06 -29.80 -13.87
N ALA A 213 -42.34 -29.85 -12.75
CA ALA A 213 -42.94 -29.98 -11.41
C ALA A 213 -43.69 -28.72 -10.96
N LYS A 214 -43.25 -27.53 -11.40
CA LYS A 214 -43.93 -26.25 -11.12
C LYS A 214 -45.21 -26.02 -11.92
N ARG A 215 -45.41 -26.77 -13.02
CA ARG A 215 -46.59 -26.66 -13.92
C ARG A 215 -47.65 -27.74 -13.70
N SER A 216 -47.55 -28.53 -12.64
CA SER A 216 -48.49 -29.60 -12.30
C SER A 216 -49.28 -29.31 -11.02
#